data_AF-A0A958ZMF4-F1
#
_entry.id   AF-A0A958ZMF4-F1
#
_cell.length_a   1.000
_cell.length_b   1.000
_cell.length_c   1.000
_cell.angle_alpha   90.00
_cell.angle_beta   90.00
_cell.angle_gamma   90.00
#
_symmetry.space_group_name_H-M   'P 1'
#
loop_
_entity.id
_entity.type
_entity.pdbx_description
1 polymer ?
#
loop_
_entity_poly.entity_id
_entity_poly.type
_entity_poly.pdbx_seq_one_letter_code
_entity_poly.pdbx_strand_id
1 'polypeptide(L)'
;MSFSKWIGGALGWTFGGPIGALLGFVFGSFIDGFSEEDLKEYAKTSKGKNTEAGDFEISLLVLAAVVIKADGKVNQKELDFVR
;
A
#
# COMPACT_ATOMS: atom_id res chain seq x y z
N MET A 1 4.43 -2.82 23.67
CA MET A 1 3.68 -2.43 22.46
C MET A 1 4.01 -1.01 22.12
N SER A 2 4.76 -0.81 21.04
CA SER A 2 5.26 0.50 20.63
C SER A 2 4.14 1.32 19.99
N PHE A 3 3.83 2.48 20.59
CA PHE A 3 2.71 3.35 20.22
C PHE A 3 2.91 4.01 18.85
N SER A 4 4.15 4.24 18.47
CA SER A 4 4.59 4.79 17.18
C SER A 4 4.10 3.96 15.98
N LYS A 5 4.01 2.63 16.12
CA LYS A 5 3.61 1.69 15.07
C LYS A 5 2.13 1.81 14.73
N TRP A 6 1.28 1.84 15.75
CA TRP A 6 -0.16 2.01 15.58
C TRP A 6 -0.51 3.39 15.05
N ILE A 7 0.20 4.43 15.50
CA ILE A 7 0.07 5.78 14.95
C ILE A 7 0.55 5.83 13.50
N GLY A 8 1.69 5.22 13.19
CA GLY A 8 2.20 5.14 11.81
C GLY A 8 1.18 4.46 10.89
N GLY A 9 0.61 3.34 11.32
CA GLY A 9 -0.43 2.63 10.57
C GLY A 9 -1.74 3.42 10.44
N ALA A 10 -2.22 4.06 11.51
CA ALA A 10 -3.45 4.84 11.48
C ALA A 10 -3.31 6.13 10.65
N LEU A 11 -2.16 6.80 10.75
CA LEU A 11 -1.83 7.97 9.94
C LEU A 11 -1.71 7.56 8.48
N GLY A 12 -0.99 6.49 8.20
CA GLY A 12 -0.88 5.90 6.87
C GLY A 12 -2.24 5.53 6.27
N TRP A 13 -3.15 4.96 7.06
CA TRP A 13 -4.51 4.65 6.63
C TRP A 13 -5.29 5.90 6.22
N THR A 14 -5.15 6.97 7.00
CA THR A 14 -5.88 8.22 6.78
C THR A 14 -5.43 8.92 5.50
N PHE A 15 -4.14 8.85 5.16
CA PHE A 15 -3.59 9.54 3.98
C PHE A 15 -3.53 8.68 2.70
N GLY A 16 -3.47 7.35 2.83
CA GLY A 16 -3.28 6.44 1.68
C GLY A 16 -4.13 5.17 1.71
N GLY A 17 -5.15 5.11 2.57
CA GLY A 17 -6.03 3.96 2.70
C GLY A 17 -5.28 2.69 3.17
N PRO A 18 -5.77 1.50 2.81
CA PRO A 18 -5.19 0.24 3.27
C PRO A 18 -3.69 0.09 2.96
N ILE A 19 -3.24 0.59 1.80
CA ILE A 19 -1.84 0.55 1.38
C ILE A 19 -1.01 1.53 2.23
N GLY A 20 -1.53 2.74 2.44
CA GLY A 20 -0.88 3.73 3.30
C GLY A 20 -0.72 3.21 4.72
N ALA A 21 -1.68 2.44 5.25
CA ALA A 21 -1.60 1.85 6.58
C ALA A 21 -0.47 0.85 6.72
N LEU A 22 -0.26 0.01 5.70
CA LEU A 22 0.86 -0.94 5.67
C LEU A 22 2.20 -0.19 5.63
N LEU A 23 2.32 0.78 4.73
CA LEU A 23 3.53 1.60 4.62
C LEU A 23 3.80 2.37 5.92
N GLY A 24 2.78 3.00 6.50
CA GLY A 24 2.89 3.76 7.74
C GLY A 24 3.22 2.90 8.95
N PHE A 25 2.69 1.68 9.03
CA PHE A 25 3.04 0.73 10.08
C PHE A 25 4.50 0.25 9.93
N VAL A 26 4.95 -0.01 8.70
CA VAL A 26 6.34 -0.39 8.40
C VAL A 26 7.31 0.74 8.76
N PHE A 27 7.06 1.97 8.30
CA PHE A 27 7.85 3.15 8.67
C PHE A 27 7.82 3.44 10.18
N GLY A 28 6.66 3.30 10.83
CA GLY A 28 6.53 3.39 12.29
C GLY A 28 7.24 2.26 13.05
N SER A 29 7.46 1.11 12.41
CA SER A 29 8.23 -0.01 12.98
C SER A 29 9.74 0.22 12.85
N PHE A 30 10.20 0.90 11.79
CA PHE A 30 11.60 1.27 11.62
C PHE A 30 12.07 2.28 12.68
N ILE A 31 11.22 3.25 13.05
CA ILE A 31 11.62 4.32 13.99
C ILE A 31 11.74 3.84 15.44
N ASP A 32 11.00 2.79 15.82
CA ASP A 32 11.04 2.20 17.17
C ASP A 32 11.98 0.98 17.27
N GLY A 33 12.65 0.60 16.17
CA GLY A 33 13.47 -0.61 16.07
C GLY A 33 12.64 -1.89 15.95
N PHE A 34 13.03 -2.80 15.07
CA PHE A 34 12.38 -4.12 14.96
C PHE A 34 12.72 -4.97 16.18
N SER A 35 11.73 -5.23 17.03
CA SER A 35 11.87 -6.18 18.13
C SER A 35 11.63 -7.61 17.63
N GLU A 36 12.27 -8.60 18.25
CA GLU A 36 12.01 -10.04 17.98
C GLU A 36 10.52 -10.42 18.11
N GLU A 37 9.81 -9.70 18.98
CA GLU A 37 8.37 -9.84 19.19
C GLU A 37 7.56 -9.44 17.96
N ASP A 38 7.97 -8.38 17.24
CA ASP A 38 7.30 -7.94 16.02
C ASP A 38 7.44 -8.99 14.92
N LEU A 39 8.64 -9.54 14.75
CA LEU A 39 8.90 -10.58 13.75
C LEU A 39 8.06 -11.84 14.01
N LYS A 40 7.89 -12.21 15.28
CA LYS A 40 7.02 -13.35 15.67
C LYS A 40 5.54 -13.05 15.41
N GLU A 41 5.09 -11.81 15.60
CA GLU A 41 3.71 -11.40 15.35
C GLU A 41 3.38 -11.29 13.86
N TYR A 42 4.30 -10.76 13.05
CA TYR A 42 4.25 -10.82 11.59
C TYR A 42 4.20 -12.27 11.10
N ALA A 43 5.11 -13.12 11.57
CA ALA A 43 5.14 -14.54 11.17
C ALA A 43 3.86 -15.30 11.56
N LYS A 44 3.20 -14.91 12.67
CA LYS A 44 1.89 -15.45 13.05
C LYS A 44 0.77 -14.99 12.10
N THR A 45 0.79 -13.74 11.69
CA THR A 45 -0.23 -13.14 10.81
C THR A 45 -0.10 -13.63 9.36
N SER A 46 1.12 -13.94 8.91
CA SER A 46 1.39 -14.48 7.58
C SER A 46 1.03 -15.96 7.43
N LYS A 47 0.81 -16.69 8.53
CA LYS A 47 0.67 -18.16 8.54
C LYS A 47 -0.64 -18.70 7.96
N GLY A 48 -1.53 -17.84 7.43
CA GLY A 48 -2.86 -18.23 6.95
C GLY A 48 -3.30 -17.63 5.62
N LYS A 49 -2.45 -16.86 4.93
CA LYS A 49 -2.80 -16.29 3.62
C LYS A 49 -2.04 -17.03 2.53
N ASN A 50 -2.59 -18.14 2.10
CA ASN A 50 -2.19 -18.75 0.83
C ASN A 50 -2.70 -17.81 -0.27
N THR A 51 -1.88 -16.85 -0.70
CA THR A 51 -2.17 -16.03 -1.87
C THR A 51 -2.15 -16.95 -3.08
N GLU A 52 -3.30 -17.15 -3.71
CA GLU A 52 -3.39 -17.93 -4.94
C GLU A 52 -2.81 -17.10 -6.09
N ALA A 53 -2.28 -17.75 -7.15
CA ALA A 53 -1.71 -17.04 -8.29
C ALA A 53 -2.71 -16.05 -8.93
N GLY A 54 -4.01 -16.35 -8.86
CA GLY A 54 -5.08 -15.46 -9.32
C GLY A 54 -5.23 -14.17 -8.50
N ASP A 55 -4.95 -14.17 -7.20
CA ASP A 55 -5.07 -12.99 -6.34
C ASP A 55 -4.04 -11.91 -6.72
N PHE A 56 -2.85 -12.34 -7.16
CA PHE A 56 -1.82 -11.44 -7.65
C PHE A 56 -2.23 -10.77 -8.96
N GLU A 57 -2.77 -11.54 -9.91
CA GLU A 57 -3.22 -11.03 -11.21
C GLU A 57 -4.34 -9.99 -11.05
N ILE A 58 -5.31 -10.27 -10.18
CA ILE A 58 -6.41 -9.34 -9.86
C ILE A 58 -5.86 -8.08 -9.18
N SER A 59 -4.93 -8.24 -8.23
CA SER A 59 -4.29 -7.10 -7.54
C SER A 59 -3.50 -6.20 -8.51
N LEU A 60 -2.81 -6.80 -9.49
CA LEU A 60 -2.09 -6.07 -10.53
C LEU A 60 -3.03 -5.30 -11.45
N LEU A 61 -4.14 -5.92 -11.87
CA LEU A 61 -5.18 -5.26 -12.67
C LEU A 61 -5.80 -4.07 -11.93
N VAL A 62 -6.13 -4.23 -10.65
CA VAL A 62 -6.68 -3.15 -9.81
C VAL A 62 -5.67 -2.01 -9.67
N LEU A 63 -4.40 -2.32 -9.41
CA LEU A 63 -3.35 -1.31 -9.33
C LEU A 63 -3.18 -0.55 -10.65
N ALA A 64 -3.14 -1.26 -11.79
CA ALA A 64 -3.02 -0.66 -13.11
C ALA A 64 -4.20 0.29 -13.41
N ALA A 65 -5.43 -0.12 -13.08
CA ALA A 65 -6.61 0.72 -13.24
C ALA A 65 -6.55 1.99 -12.37
N VAL A 66 -6.06 1.88 -11.12
CA VAL A 66 -5.88 3.02 -10.22
C VAL A 66 -4.81 3.99 -10.75
N VAL A 67 -3.70 3.46 -11.29
CA VAL A 67 -2.62 4.28 -11.90
C VAL A 67 -3.11 5.02 -13.14
N ILE A 68 -3.81 4.34 -14.06
CA ILE A 68 -4.39 4.95 -15.26
C ILE A 68 -5.38 6.06 -14.87
N LYS A 69 -6.20 5.83 -13.84
CA LYS A 69 -7.16 6.83 -13.34
C LYS A 69 -6.49 8.04 -12.70
N ALA A 70 -5.32 7.85 -12.07
CA ALA A 70 -4.56 8.93 -11.47
C ALA A 70 -3.86 9.82 -12.53
N ASP A 71 -3.61 9.31 -13.74
CA ASP A 71 -2.90 10.05 -14.80
C ASP A 71 -3.72 11.23 -15.35
N GLY A 72 -5.05 11.11 -15.45
CA GLY A 72 -6.01 12.22 -15.46
C GLY A 72 -5.83 13.37 -16.49
N LYS A 73 -4.88 13.30 -17.43
CA LYS A 73 -4.51 14.42 -18.30
C LYS A 73 -4.68 14.05 -19.78
N VAL A 74 -5.81 14.48 -20.35
CA VAL A 74 -5.96 14.61 -21.81
C VAL A 74 -5.32 15.93 -22.25
N ASN A 75 -4.35 15.87 -23.16
CA ASN A 75 -3.55 17.02 -23.57
C ASN A 75 -4.22 17.71 -24.78
N GLN A 76 -4.68 18.95 -24.62
CA GLN A 76 -5.32 19.75 -25.68
C GLN A 76 -4.45 19.94 -26.93
N LYS A 77 -3.12 19.74 -26.82
CA LYS A 77 -2.19 19.78 -27.95
C LYS A 77 -2.44 18.67 -28.99
N GLU A 78 -3.07 17.57 -28.61
CA GLU A 78 -3.41 16.47 -29.53
C GLU A 78 -4.63 16.78 -30.41
N LEU A 79 -5.54 17.63 -29.92
CA LEU A 79 -6.74 18.04 -30.67
C LEU A 79 -6.44 19.09 -31.75
N ASP A 80 -5.42 19.93 -31.55
CA ASP A 80 -5.00 20.93 -32.55
C ASP A 80 -4.21 20.33 -33.72
N PHE A 81 -3.74 19.08 -33.62
CA PHE A 81 -2.99 18.41 -34.70
C PHE A 81 -3.89 17.85 -35.81
N VAL A 82 -5.21 17.80 -35.58
CA VAL A 82 -6.20 17.21 -36.51
C VAL A 82 -6.84 18.28 -37.41
N ARG A 83 -6.37 19.53 -37.36
CA ARG A 83 -6.92 20.65 -38.14
C ARG A 83 -6.03 21.06 -39.31
#